data_AF-A0A930DSF0-F1
#
_entry.id   AF-A0A930DSF0-F1
#
_cell.length_a   1.000
_cell.length_b   1.000
_cell.length_c   1.000
_cell.angle_alpha   90.00
_cell.angle_beta   90.00
_cell.angle_gamma   90.00
#
_symmetry.space_group_name_H-M   'P 1'
#
loop_
_entity.id
_entity.type
_entity.pdbx_description
1 polymer ?
#
loop_
_entity_poly.entity_id
_entity_poly.type
_entity_poly.pdbx_seq_one_letter_code
_entity_poly.pdbx_strand_id
1 'polypeptide(L)' 'MNSEHVREGVQSAPHRSLFNALGYTKEEMKKPMIGVVCSYNEIVPGHI' A
#
# COMPACT_ATOMS: atom_id res chain seq x y z
N MET A 1 -9.17 11.98 2.30
CA MET A 1 -8.03 11.60 1.41
C MET A 1 -8.15 10.12 1.05
N ASN A 2 -7.76 9.68 -0.15
CA ASN A 2 -8.07 8.31 -0.62
C ASN A 2 -7.51 7.18 0.25
N SER A 3 -6.33 7.35 0.85
CA SER A 3 -5.71 6.33 1.71
C SER A 3 -6.42 6.13 3.06
N GLU A 4 -7.24 7.09 3.50
CA GLU A 4 -7.99 7.02 4.77
C GLU A 4 -8.99 5.86 4.79
N HIS A 5 -9.57 5.54 3.64
CA HIS A 5 -10.55 4.45 3.51
C HIS A 5 -10.00 3.09 3.95
N VAL A 6 -8.70 2.85 3.81
CA VAL A 6 -8.06 1.56 4.14
C VAL A 6 -7.26 1.59 5.44
N ARG A 7 -6.94 2.78 5.98
CA ARG A 7 -6.16 2.92 7.23
C ARG A 7 -7.00 3.35 8.43
N GLU A 8 -8.18 3.95 8.25
CA GLU A 8 -8.98 4.51 9.36
C GLU A 8 -10.32 3.78 9.56
N GLY A 9 -10.89 3.91 10.75
CA GLY A 9 -12.17 3.29 11.10
C GLY A 9 -12.09 1.81 11.47
N VAL A 10 -13.17 1.31 12.10
CA VAL A 10 -13.23 -0.06 12.62
C VAL A 10 -13.30 -1.08 11.48
N GLN A 11 -14.08 -0.78 10.45
CA GLN A 11 -14.23 -1.60 9.24
C GLN A 11 -12.92 -1.89 8.51
N SER A 12 -11.91 -1.02 8.63
CA SER A 12 -10.60 -1.17 7.96
C SER A 12 -9.54 -1.83 8.85
N ALA A 13 -9.95 -2.43 9.97
CA ALA A 13 -9.09 -3.26 10.81
C ALA A 13 -8.32 -4.37 10.05
N PRO A 14 -8.94 -5.16 9.14
CA PRO A 14 -8.21 -6.18 8.39
C PRO A 14 -7.21 -5.59 7.39
N HIS A 15 -7.47 -4.43 6.81
CA HIS A 15 -6.49 -3.76 5.94
C HIS A 15 -5.28 -3.28 6.74
N ARG A 16 -5.50 -2.67 7.92
CA ARG A 16 -4.42 -2.25 8.82
C ARG A 16 -3.55 -3.41 9.30
N SER A 17 -4.11 -4.59 9.56
CA SER A 17 -3.30 -5.73 9.98
C SER A 17 -2.32 -6.16 8.87
N LEU A 18 -2.75 -6.13 7.60
CA LEU A 18 -1.86 -6.38 6.47
C LEU A 18 -0.77 -5.31 6.33
N PHE A 19 -1.11 -4.02 6.49
CA PHE A 19 -0.09 -2.97 6.45
C PHE A 19 0.95 -3.12 7.58
N ASN A 20 0.52 -3.47 8.79
CA ASN A 20 1.45 -3.76 9.89
C ASN A 20 2.32 -4.98 9.59
N ALA A 21 1.77 -6.03 8.97
CA ALA A 21 2.51 -7.22 8.58
C ALA A 21 3.55 -6.94 7.47
N LEU A 22 3.28 -5.97 6.60
CA LEU A 22 4.22 -5.47 5.59
C LEU A 22 5.30 -4.54 6.17
N GLY A 23 5.27 -4.26 7.48
CA GLY A 23 6.31 -3.49 8.16
C GLY A 23 6.03 -2.00 8.32
N TYR A 24 4.83 -1.52 8.00
CA TYR A 24 4.48 -0.11 8.18
C TYR A 24 4.44 0.27 9.66
N THR A 25 5.12 1.35 10.01
CA THR A 25 5.03 1.95 11.33
C THR A 25 3.77 2.82 11.48
N LYS A 26 3.34 3.06 12.72
CA LYS A 26 2.21 3.96 13.01
C LYS A 26 2.44 5.39 12.49
N GLU A 27 3.69 5.83 12.39
CA GLU A 27 4.01 7.15 11.83
C GLU A 27 3.86 7.16 10.31
N GLU A 28 4.39 6.15 9.61
CA GLU A 28 4.28 6.02 8.15
C GLU A 28 2.83 5.87 7.70
N MET A 29 1.99 5.20 8.50
CA MET A 29 0.54 5.09 8.25
C MET A 29 -0.21 6.43 8.29
N LYS A 30 0.41 7.53 8.74
CA LYS A 30 -0.18 8.88 8.68
C LYS A 30 0.26 9.65 7.44
N LYS A 31 1.27 9.16 6.72
CA LYS A 31 1.79 9.79 5.50
C LYS A 31 0.88 9.43 4.30
N PRO A 32 0.85 10.24 3.23
CA PRO A 32 0.18 9.86 1.99
C PRO A 32 0.75 8.54 1.46
N MET A 33 -0.12 7.64 1.00
CA MET A 33 0.29 6.39 0.37
C MET A 33 0.43 6.59 -1.14
N ILE A 34 1.61 6.27 -1.68
CA ILE A 34 1.91 6.43 -3.10
C ILE A 34 2.04 5.04 -3.73
N GLY A 35 1.14 4.72 -4.66
CA GLY A 35 1.25 3.51 -5.46
C GLY A 35 2.30 3.69 -6.55
N VAL A 36 3.38 2.92 -6.48
CA VAL A 36 4.40 2.86 -7.54
C VAL A 36 4.02 1.71 -8.47
N VAL A 37 3.77 2.02 -9.74
CA VAL A 37 3.40 1.04 -10.76
C VAL A 37 4.59 0.85 -11.71
N CYS A 38 4.93 -0.40 -11.97
CA CYS A 38 5.99 -0.78 -12.90
C CYS A 38 5.43 -1.81 -13.89
N SER A 39 5.67 -1.62 -15.19
CA SER A 39 5.25 -2.56 -16.24
C SER A 39 6.21 -3.74 -16.40
N TYR A 40 7.17 -3.91 -15.48
CA TYR A 40 8.20 -4.93 -15.56
C TYR A 40 7.60 -6.31 -15.80
N ASN A 41 8.08 -7.00 -16.85
CA ASN A 41 7.76 -8.39 -17.10
C ASN A 41 8.79 -9.06 -18.02
N GLU A 42 8.86 -10.39 -17.96
CA GLU A 42 9.83 -11.20 -18.72
C GLU A 42 9.34 -11.60 -20.12
N ILE A 43 8.10 -11.24 -20.49
CA ILE A 43 7.46 -11.68 -21.74
C ILE A 43 7.83 -10.73 -22.90
N VAL A 44 7.88 -9.42 -22.63
CA VAL A 44 8.22 -8.39 -23.62
C VAL A 44 9.64 -7.89 -23.32
N PRO A 45 10.63 -8.10 -24.22
CA PRO A 45 12.02 -7.73 -23.96
C PRO A 45 12.27 -6.27 -23.58
N GLY A 46 11.38 -5.35 -23.99
CA GLY A 46 11.46 -3.93 -23.65
C GLY A 46 10.91 -3.55 -22.26
N HIS A 47 10.44 -4.52 -21.47
CA HIS A 47 9.91 -4.31 -20.11
C HIS A 47 10.81 -4.95 -19.02
N ILE A 48 12.08 -5.23 -19.32
CA ILE A 48 13.11 -5.59 -18.34
C ILE A 48 13.86 -4.35 -17.85
#